data_AF-A0A5N9DUM8-F1
#
_entry.id   AF-A0A5N9DUM8-F1
#
_cell.length_a   1.000
_cell.length_b   1.000
_cell.length_c   1.000
_cell.angle_alpha   90.00
_cell.angle_beta   90.00
_cell.angle_gamma   90.00
#
_symmetry.space_group_name_H-M   'P 1'
#
loop_
_entity.id
_entity.type
_entity.pdbx_description
1 polymer ?
#
loop_
_entity_poly.entity_id
_entity_poly.type
_entity_poly.pdbx_seq_one_letter_code
_entity_poly.pdbx_strand_id
1 'polypeptide(L)'
;MQSTKSNISKELITVLGIGAVSGMIITILVIYGISISNKVDPIDIGPITIASLSYENNSQIPIIKDSLSLPYTAAEALEAGLEDPILCSFGRGKYFLSDSFYGDSEYLLLYNYSNQLTGVYFYTSNPMPNPWLKLDELRGGGGTLVVDKEHHGLFVYFRDPTESCKGSGKSAPESGTFHTGTRSTPTPYVEPTATPLPTD
;
A
#
# COMPACT_ATOMS: atom_id res chain seq x y z
N MET A 1 -31.31 60.89 -28.61
CA MET A 1 -31.64 59.85 -27.61
C MET A 1 -30.84 58.54 -27.79
N GLN A 2 -29.62 58.60 -28.34
CA GLN A 2 -28.87 57.41 -28.80
C GLN A 2 -27.55 57.16 -28.03
N SER A 3 -27.05 58.15 -27.28
CA SER A 3 -25.78 58.07 -26.52
C SER A 3 -25.91 57.31 -25.20
N THR A 4 -27.04 57.43 -24.49
CA THR A 4 -27.23 56.86 -23.15
C THR A 4 -27.38 55.32 -23.16
N LYS A 5 -27.96 54.75 -24.22
CA LYS A 5 -28.14 53.29 -24.37
C LYS A 5 -26.81 52.55 -24.56
N SER A 6 -25.83 53.18 -25.22
CA SER A 6 -24.52 52.59 -25.48
C SER A 6 -23.67 52.46 -24.20
N ASN A 7 -23.72 53.43 -23.29
CA ASN A 7 -22.94 53.39 -22.05
C ASN A 7 -23.47 52.36 -21.05
N ILE A 8 -24.79 52.22 -20.94
CA ILE A 8 -25.41 51.21 -20.08
C ILE A 8 -25.03 49.79 -20.53
N SER A 9 -24.97 49.53 -21.84
CA SER A 9 -24.55 48.22 -22.36
C SER A 9 -23.08 47.88 -22.05
N LYS A 10 -22.19 48.88 -22.03
CA LYS A 10 -20.76 48.67 -21.72
C LYS A 10 -20.56 48.40 -20.25
N GLU A 11 -21.13 49.20 -19.37
CA GLU A 11 -21.11 49.01 -17.92
C GLU A 11 -21.62 47.62 -17.52
N LEU A 12 -22.73 47.17 -18.13
CA LEU A 12 -23.30 45.85 -17.85
C LEU A 12 -22.38 44.70 -18.29
N ILE A 13 -21.70 44.83 -19.43
CA ILE A 13 -20.72 43.84 -19.92
C ILE A 13 -19.49 43.80 -19.00
N THR A 14 -19.01 44.96 -18.53
CA THR A 14 -17.86 45.02 -17.62
C THR A 14 -18.17 44.38 -16.27
N VAL A 15 -19.35 44.66 -15.69
CA VAL A 15 -19.79 44.09 -14.42
C VAL A 15 -20.01 42.58 -14.51
N LEU A 16 -20.63 42.09 -15.59
CA LEU A 16 -20.79 40.66 -15.85
C LEU A 16 -19.45 39.95 -16.09
N GLY A 17 -18.52 40.59 -16.81
CA GLY A 17 -17.18 40.06 -17.06
C GLY A 17 -16.35 39.93 -15.78
N ILE A 18 -16.35 40.95 -14.92
CA ILE A 18 -15.63 40.92 -13.64
C ILE A 18 -16.24 39.86 -12.70
N GLY A 19 -17.57 39.78 -12.62
CA GLY A 19 -18.26 38.79 -11.79
C GLY A 19 -18.00 37.34 -12.22
N ALA A 20 -17.92 37.08 -13.54
CA ALA A 20 -17.60 35.75 -14.06
C ALA A 20 -16.15 35.33 -13.75
N VAL A 21 -15.20 36.25 -13.89
CA VAL A 21 -13.78 35.98 -13.61
C VAL A 21 -13.55 35.77 -12.11
N SER A 22 -14.13 36.62 -11.25
CA SER A 22 -14.02 36.45 -9.80
C SER A 22 -14.66 35.14 -9.32
N GLY A 23 -15.81 34.77 -9.90
CA GLY A 23 -16.49 33.50 -9.60
C GLY A 23 -15.65 32.28 -9.98
N MET A 24 -15.00 32.28 -11.15
CA MET A 24 -14.09 31.20 -11.54
C MET A 24 -12.90 31.08 -10.59
N ILE A 25 -12.26 32.19 -10.23
CA ILE A 25 -11.09 32.19 -9.34
C ILE A 25 -11.44 31.62 -7.97
N ILE A 26 -12.57 32.06 -7.38
CA ILE A 26 -13.04 31.54 -6.08
C ILE A 26 -13.32 30.04 -6.19
N THR A 27 -13.96 29.59 -7.27
CA THR A 27 -14.26 28.16 -7.46
C THR A 27 -12.98 27.33 -7.57
N ILE A 28 -11.98 27.79 -8.31
CA ILE A 28 -10.67 27.12 -8.43
C ILE A 28 -9.97 27.05 -7.08
N LEU A 29 -9.98 28.14 -6.31
CA LEU A 29 -9.37 28.17 -4.98
C LEU A 29 -10.07 27.23 -3.99
N VAL A 30 -11.40 27.15 -4.03
CA VAL A 30 -12.18 26.22 -3.20
C VAL A 30 -11.89 24.77 -3.59
N ILE A 31 -11.90 24.44 -4.88
CA ILE A 31 -11.57 23.09 -5.36
C ILE A 31 -10.13 22.72 -5.01
N TYR A 32 -9.19 23.63 -5.18
CA TYR A 32 -7.79 23.43 -4.79
C TYR A 32 -7.66 23.22 -3.28
N GLY A 33 -8.36 24.03 -2.47
CA GLY A 33 -8.44 23.90 -1.01
C GLY A 33 -8.99 22.54 -0.56
N ILE A 34 -10.08 22.06 -1.18
CA ILE A 34 -10.64 20.74 -0.90
C ILE A 34 -9.66 19.63 -1.31
N SER A 35 -8.97 19.80 -2.44
CA SER A 35 -7.99 18.83 -2.94
C SER A 35 -6.78 18.68 -2.01
N ILE A 36 -6.29 19.78 -1.42
CA ILE A 36 -5.19 19.72 -0.44
C ILE A 36 -5.66 19.20 0.93
N SER A 37 -6.90 19.48 1.35
CA SER A 37 -7.42 18.98 2.63
C SER A 37 -7.76 17.48 2.61
N ASN A 38 -8.07 16.91 1.45
CA ASN A 38 -8.32 15.47 1.32
C ASN A 38 -7.06 14.64 1.09
N LYS A 39 -5.86 15.26 1.16
CA LYS A 39 -4.61 14.53 1.10
C LYS A 39 -4.40 13.85 2.46
N VAL A 40 -4.87 12.61 2.57
CA VAL A 40 -4.52 11.74 3.70
C VAL A 40 -3.05 11.38 3.52
N ASP A 41 -2.20 11.80 4.46
CA ASP A 41 -0.81 11.36 4.47
C ASP A 41 -0.80 9.83 4.60
N PRO A 42 -0.07 9.11 3.73
CA PRO A 42 0.01 7.67 3.83
C PRO A 42 0.55 7.30 5.20
N ILE A 43 -0.14 6.38 5.87
CA ILE A 43 0.29 5.88 7.18
C ILE A 43 1.71 5.30 7.02
N ASP A 44 2.65 5.89 7.76
CA ASP A 44 3.99 5.32 7.92
C ASP A 44 3.91 4.20 8.96
N ILE A 45 3.93 2.97 8.46
CA ILE A 45 3.89 1.75 9.28
C ILE A 45 5.25 1.41 9.90
N GLY A 46 6.29 2.20 9.60
CA GLY A 46 7.64 1.96 10.07
C GLY A 46 8.26 0.68 9.48
N PRO A 47 9.42 0.24 10.02
CA PRO A 47 10.08 -0.97 9.58
C PRO A 47 9.21 -2.20 9.85
N ILE A 48 9.12 -3.08 8.86
CA ILE A 48 8.31 -4.30 8.93
C ILE A 48 9.24 -5.47 9.21
N THR A 49 8.84 -6.35 10.13
CA THR A 49 9.62 -7.53 10.51
C THR A 49 8.77 -8.78 10.36
N ILE A 50 9.31 -9.83 9.73
CA ILE A 50 8.72 -11.16 9.74
C ILE A 50 9.39 -11.95 10.86
N ALA A 51 8.59 -12.54 11.75
CA ALA A 51 9.10 -13.37 12.84
C ALA A 51 8.60 -14.81 12.69
N SER A 52 9.50 -15.77 12.88
CA SER A 52 9.13 -17.18 13.05
C SER A 52 8.82 -17.46 14.51
N LEU A 53 7.76 -18.22 14.75
CA LEU A 53 7.32 -18.60 16.09
C LEU A 53 7.60 -20.08 16.34
N SER A 54 7.96 -20.40 17.57
CA SER A 54 8.11 -21.77 18.08
C SER A 54 7.28 -21.93 19.35
N TYR A 55 6.88 -23.16 19.66
CA TYR A 55 6.23 -23.50 20.92
C TYR A 55 7.19 -24.37 21.73
N GLU A 56 7.45 -23.99 22.98
CA GLU A 56 8.17 -24.87 23.90
C GLU A 56 7.27 -26.02 24.36
N ASN A 57 7.86 -27.19 24.59
CA ASN A 57 7.16 -28.43 24.92
C ASN A 57 6.08 -28.23 26.00
N ASN A 58 4.80 -28.37 25.60
CA ASN A 58 3.57 -28.22 26.40
C ASN A 58 3.18 -26.80 26.82
N SER A 59 3.89 -25.74 26.42
CA SER A 59 3.42 -24.36 26.60
C SER A 59 2.64 -23.90 25.37
N GLN A 60 1.44 -23.35 25.59
CA GLN A 60 0.63 -22.77 24.51
C GLN A 60 1.05 -21.33 24.18
N ILE A 61 2.16 -20.86 24.76
CA ILE A 61 2.73 -19.54 24.56
C ILE A 61 3.75 -19.61 23.42
N PRO A 62 3.54 -18.90 22.29
CA PRO A 62 4.53 -18.84 21.23
C PRO A 62 5.73 -17.98 21.64
N ILE A 63 6.94 -18.44 21.32
CA ILE A 63 8.19 -17.67 21.43
C ILE A 63 8.70 -17.30 20.04
N ILE A 64 9.32 -16.14 19.89
CA ILE A 64 9.98 -15.72 18.65
C ILE A 64 11.29 -16.52 18.53
N LYS A 65 11.39 -17.35 17.49
CA LYS A 65 12.59 -18.15 17.22
C LYS A 65 13.60 -17.40 16.36
N ASP A 66 13.11 -16.66 15.39
CA ASP A 66 13.92 -15.88 14.45
C ASP A 66 13.12 -14.69 13.94
N SER A 67 13.79 -13.64 13.50
CA SER A 67 13.15 -12.45 12.96
C SER A 67 14.00 -11.80 11.88
N LEU A 68 13.36 -11.40 10.79
CA LEU A 68 13.97 -10.70 9.67
C LEU A 68 13.30 -9.35 9.48
N SER A 69 14.10 -8.28 9.56
CA SER A 69 13.65 -6.94 9.17
C SER A 69 13.65 -6.84 7.65
N LEU A 70 12.50 -6.48 7.09
CA LEU A 70 12.33 -6.34 5.65
C LEU A 70 12.87 -4.99 5.18
N PRO A 71 13.55 -4.93 4.01
CA PRO A 71 13.94 -3.65 3.40
C PRO A 71 12.69 -2.81 3.14
N TYR A 72 12.59 -1.67 3.82
CA TYR A 72 11.39 -0.84 3.81
C TYR A 72 11.31 0.05 2.57
N THR A 73 12.46 0.40 2.01
CA THR A 73 12.59 1.18 0.79
C THR A 73 13.27 0.39 -0.32
N ALA A 74 13.07 0.81 -1.58
CA ALA A 74 13.81 0.22 -2.70
C ALA A 74 15.33 0.40 -2.56
N ALA A 75 15.79 1.51 -1.97
CA ALA A 75 17.22 1.73 -1.76
C ALA A 75 17.81 0.66 -0.83
N GLU A 76 17.15 0.40 0.30
CA GLU A 76 17.52 -0.68 1.21
C GLU A 76 17.41 -2.06 0.54
N ALA A 77 16.42 -2.25 -0.34
CA ALA A 77 16.27 -3.50 -1.08
C ALA A 77 17.45 -3.73 -2.04
N LEU A 78 17.89 -2.69 -2.76
CA LEU A 78 19.07 -2.75 -3.62
C LEU A 78 20.34 -3.05 -2.81
N GLU A 79 20.49 -2.44 -1.63
CA GLU A 79 21.61 -2.72 -0.70
C GLU A 79 21.58 -4.16 -0.18
N ALA A 80 20.39 -4.73 0.00
CA ALA A 80 20.17 -6.13 0.35
C ALA A 80 20.35 -7.11 -0.82
N GLY A 81 20.72 -6.61 -2.01
CA GLY A 81 20.98 -7.44 -3.21
C GLY A 81 19.71 -7.83 -3.98
N LEU A 82 18.62 -7.09 -3.81
CA LEU A 82 17.44 -7.22 -4.66
C LEU A 82 17.58 -6.40 -5.95
N GLU A 83 17.00 -6.88 -7.04
CA GLU A 83 16.99 -6.23 -8.33
C GLU A 83 15.66 -5.49 -8.58
N ASP A 84 15.74 -4.24 -9.03
CA ASP A 84 14.57 -3.44 -9.39
C ASP A 84 14.06 -3.85 -10.79
N PRO A 85 12.80 -4.32 -10.91
CA PRO A 85 12.23 -4.73 -12.21
C PRO A 85 11.95 -3.56 -13.16
N ILE A 86 12.14 -2.30 -12.72
CA ILE A 86 11.81 -1.02 -13.39
C ILE A 86 10.31 -0.83 -13.60
N LEU A 87 9.65 -1.80 -14.22
CA LEU A 87 8.23 -1.77 -14.56
C LEU A 87 7.36 -2.10 -13.35
N CYS A 88 6.30 -1.32 -13.19
CA CYS A 88 5.34 -1.51 -12.10
C CYS A 88 3.96 -1.92 -12.60
N SER A 89 3.32 -2.86 -11.90
CA SER A 89 1.94 -3.27 -12.17
C SER A 89 0.95 -2.47 -11.33
N PHE A 90 -0.06 -1.87 -11.98
CA PHE A 90 -1.19 -1.26 -11.28
C PHE A 90 -1.84 -2.25 -10.32
N GLY A 91 -2.14 -1.82 -9.10
CA GLY A 91 -2.82 -2.63 -8.08
C GLY A 91 -1.95 -3.72 -7.43
N ARG A 92 -0.73 -3.97 -7.93
CA ARG A 92 0.16 -5.04 -7.44
C ARG A 92 1.54 -4.53 -7.02
N GLY A 93 2.03 -3.45 -7.63
CA GLY A 93 3.35 -2.90 -7.32
C GLY A 93 4.48 -3.48 -8.18
N LYS A 94 5.71 -3.33 -7.68
CA LYS A 94 6.98 -3.81 -8.23
C LYS A 94 7.45 -5.01 -7.42
N TYR A 95 7.73 -6.11 -8.11
CA TYR A 95 8.32 -7.31 -7.50
C TYR A 95 9.83 -7.20 -7.61
N PHE A 96 10.49 -6.89 -6.50
CA PHE A 96 11.94 -6.94 -6.46
C PHE A 96 12.37 -8.40 -6.44
N LEU A 97 13.40 -8.77 -7.21
CA LEU A 97 13.80 -10.16 -7.44
C LEU A 97 15.22 -10.40 -6.96
N SER A 98 15.52 -11.59 -6.44
CA SER A 98 16.88 -12.01 -6.09
C SER A 98 16.91 -13.49 -5.72
N ASP A 99 17.71 -14.27 -6.45
CA ASP A 99 17.88 -15.69 -6.17
C ASP A 99 18.54 -15.93 -4.81
N SER A 100 19.46 -15.05 -4.39
CA SER A 100 20.16 -15.18 -3.10
C SER A 100 19.35 -14.69 -1.91
N PHE A 101 18.63 -13.57 -2.05
CA PHE A 101 17.83 -13.02 -0.96
C PHE A 101 16.63 -13.92 -0.64
N TYR A 102 16.00 -14.48 -1.68
CA TYR A 102 14.83 -15.34 -1.53
C TYR A 102 15.16 -16.83 -1.48
N GLY A 103 16.43 -17.25 -1.51
CA GLY A 103 16.86 -18.65 -1.77
C GLY A 103 15.88 -19.76 -1.32
N ASP A 104 15.59 -19.83 -0.02
CA ASP A 104 14.67 -20.81 0.58
C ASP A 104 13.31 -20.22 1.03
N SER A 105 13.02 -18.99 0.61
CA SER A 105 11.85 -18.21 1.02
C SER A 105 10.69 -18.36 0.05
N GLU A 106 9.53 -18.67 0.60
CA GLU A 106 8.24 -18.76 -0.10
C GLU A 106 7.50 -17.40 -0.11
N TYR A 107 8.24 -16.30 -0.23
CA TYR A 107 7.66 -14.95 -0.32
C TYR A 107 8.44 -14.00 -1.21
N LEU A 108 7.78 -12.96 -1.70
CA LEU A 108 8.34 -11.85 -2.47
C LEU A 108 7.92 -10.51 -1.87
N LEU A 109 8.78 -9.50 -1.99
CA LEU A 109 8.50 -8.15 -1.52
C LEU A 109 7.90 -7.29 -2.63
N LEU A 110 6.85 -6.54 -2.30
CA LEU A 110 6.16 -5.66 -3.24
C LEU A 110 6.41 -4.21 -2.85
N TYR A 111 6.81 -3.40 -3.82
CA TYR A 111 7.02 -1.95 -3.63
C TYR A 111 6.02 -1.15 -4.45
N ASN A 112 5.57 -0.02 -3.92
CA ASN A 112 4.72 0.92 -4.66
C ASN A 112 5.55 1.81 -5.61
N TYR A 113 4.88 2.73 -6.32
CA TYR A 113 5.53 3.68 -7.24
C TYR A 113 6.52 4.63 -6.54
N SER A 114 6.27 4.90 -5.26
CA SER A 114 7.14 5.71 -4.40
C SER A 114 8.31 4.91 -3.80
N ASN A 115 8.55 3.68 -4.27
CA ASN A 115 9.63 2.82 -3.81
C ASN A 115 9.56 2.47 -2.31
N GLN A 116 8.35 2.35 -1.77
CA GLN A 116 8.10 1.92 -0.39
C GLN A 116 7.47 0.52 -0.36
N LEU A 117 7.85 -0.29 0.61
CA LEU A 117 7.32 -1.64 0.83
C LEU A 117 5.80 -1.59 1.04
N THR A 118 5.03 -2.07 0.08
CA THR A 118 3.55 -2.00 0.08
C THR A 118 2.91 -3.31 0.51
N GLY A 119 3.64 -4.43 0.40
CA GLY A 119 3.13 -5.73 0.80
C GLY A 119 4.16 -6.86 0.65
N VAL A 120 3.69 -8.06 0.96
CA VAL A 120 4.39 -9.34 0.77
C VAL A 120 3.47 -10.28 0.00
N TYR A 121 4.05 -11.01 -0.95
CA TYR A 121 3.36 -12.05 -1.70
C TYR A 121 3.90 -13.39 -1.24
N PHE A 122 3.09 -14.16 -0.54
CA PHE A 122 3.42 -15.53 -0.17
C PHE A 122 3.02 -16.48 -1.28
N TYR A 123 3.82 -17.52 -1.51
CA TYR A 123 3.50 -18.53 -2.50
C TYR A 123 4.01 -19.89 -2.09
N THR A 124 3.25 -20.95 -2.37
CA THR A 124 3.67 -22.33 -2.09
C THR A 124 3.13 -23.28 -3.15
N SER A 125 3.83 -24.39 -3.37
CA SER A 125 3.31 -25.49 -4.20
C SER A 125 2.25 -26.32 -3.47
N ASN A 126 2.16 -26.20 -2.15
CA ASN A 126 1.18 -26.95 -1.37
C ASN A 126 -0.24 -26.44 -1.64
N PRO A 127 -1.25 -27.32 -1.65
CA PRO A 127 -2.65 -26.90 -1.71
C PRO A 127 -3.01 -26.03 -0.52
N MET A 128 -3.53 -24.84 -0.79
CA MET A 128 -3.95 -23.89 0.24
C MET A 128 -5.44 -23.58 0.12
N PRO A 129 -6.15 -23.42 1.26
CA PRO A 129 -7.54 -23.03 1.24
C PRO A 129 -7.69 -21.54 0.88
N ASN A 130 -8.93 -21.11 0.64
CA ASN A 130 -9.26 -19.68 0.62
C ASN A 130 -8.68 -18.98 1.87
N PRO A 131 -8.08 -17.78 1.73
CA PRO A 131 -8.14 -16.87 0.59
C PRO A 131 -7.01 -17.04 -0.46
N TRP A 132 -6.23 -18.12 -0.40
CA TRP A 132 -5.15 -18.34 -1.37
C TRP A 132 -5.70 -18.64 -2.76
N LEU A 133 -5.07 -18.08 -3.78
CA LEU A 133 -5.46 -18.27 -5.18
C LEU A 133 -4.52 -19.27 -5.84
N LYS A 134 -5.09 -20.30 -6.48
CA LYS A 134 -4.31 -21.18 -7.35
C LYS A 134 -4.03 -20.46 -8.67
N LEU A 135 -2.76 -20.35 -9.03
CA LEU A 135 -2.26 -19.62 -10.20
C LEU A 135 -1.27 -20.50 -10.97
N ASP A 136 -1.32 -20.45 -12.29
CA ASP A 136 -0.36 -21.15 -13.16
C ASP A 136 1.02 -20.46 -13.15
N GLU A 137 1.03 -19.14 -13.00
CA GLU A 137 2.21 -18.28 -12.97
C GLU A 137 1.88 -16.95 -12.29
N LEU A 138 2.90 -16.22 -11.82
CA LEU A 138 2.77 -14.83 -11.40
C LEU A 138 3.55 -13.93 -12.36
N ARG A 139 2.87 -12.89 -12.88
CA ARG A 139 3.47 -11.88 -13.76
C ARG A 139 3.49 -10.49 -13.12
N GLY A 140 4.63 -9.82 -13.21
CA GLY A 140 4.85 -8.44 -12.79
C GLY A 140 4.50 -7.39 -13.84
N GLY A 141 5.03 -6.18 -13.65
CA GLY A 141 4.90 -5.08 -14.60
C GLY A 141 5.50 -5.45 -15.96
N GLY A 142 4.84 -5.05 -17.06
CA GLY A 142 5.27 -5.40 -18.41
C GLY A 142 5.11 -6.87 -18.81
N GLY A 143 4.48 -7.70 -17.98
CA GLY A 143 4.29 -9.12 -18.24
C GLY A 143 5.47 -10.01 -17.86
N THR A 144 6.49 -9.45 -17.19
CA THR A 144 7.68 -10.17 -16.70
C THR A 144 7.27 -11.32 -15.78
N LEU A 145 7.82 -12.50 -16.01
CA LEU A 145 7.62 -13.66 -15.13
C LEU A 145 8.29 -13.42 -13.78
N VAL A 146 7.53 -13.58 -12.70
CA VAL A 146 7.97 -13.41 -11.31
C VAL A 146 7.98 -14.75 -10.61
N VAL A 147 6.95 -15.57 -10.82
CA VAL A 147 6.91 -16.99 -10.43
C VAL A 147 6.48 -17.79 -11.63
N ASP A 148 7.40 -18.58 -12.18
CA ASP A 148 7.21 -19.36 -13.42
C ASP A 148 6.89 -20.83 -13.11
N LYS A 149 5.85 -21.06 -12.31
CA LYS A 149 5.33 -22.39 -11.96
C LYS A 149 3.95 -22.29 -11.33
N GLU A 150 3.17 -23.36 -11.42
CA GLU A 150 1.90 -23.46 -10.71
C GLU A 150 2.12 -23.37 -9.19
N HIS A 151 1.33 -22.53 -8.51
CA HIS A 151 1.40 -22.34 -7.06
C HIS A 151 0.08 -21.81 -6.49
N HIS A 152 -0.04 -21.86 -5.16
CA HIS A 152 -1.04 -21.09 -4.44
C HIS A 152 -0.40 -19.80 -3.94
N GLY A 153 -1.00 -18.67 -4.28
CA GLY A 153 -0.52 -17.33 -3.95
C GLY A 153 -1.41 -16.60 -2.96
N LEU A 154 -0.81 -15.79 -2.09
CA LEU A 154 -1.50 -14.89 -1.17
C LEU A 154 -0.83 -13.52 -1.15
N PHE A 155 -1.60 -12.49 -1.49
CA PHE A 155 -1.19 -11.11 -1.33
C PHE A 155 -1.53 -10.61 0.07
N VAL A 156 -0.53 -10.07 0.78
CA VAL A 156 -0.70 -9.37 2.05
C VAL A 156 -0.21 -7.94 1.87
N TYR A 157 -1.13 -6.99 1.82
CA TYR A 157 -0.80 -5.57 1.67
C TYR A 157 -0.81 -4.87 3.03
N PHE A 158 0.23 -4.06 3.26
CA PHE A 158 0.32 -3.19 4.44
C PHE A 158 -0.19 -1.78 4.16
N ARG A 159 -0.39 -1.45 2.89
CA ARG A 159 -0.89 -0.17 2.37
C ARG A 159 -2.01 -0.43 1.37
N ASP A 160 -2.71 0.62 0.96
CA ASP A 160 -3.72 0.51 -0.09
C ASP A 160 -3.07 0.07 -1.43
N PRO A 161 -3.39 -1.13 -1.96
CA PRO A 161 -2.83 -1.61 -3.21
C PRO A 161 -3.28 -0.78 -4.41
N THR A 162 -4.41 -0.09 -4.36
CA THR A 162 -4.93 0.73 -5.48
C THR A 162 -4.08 1.97 -5.74
N GLU A 163 -3.35 2.43 -4.72
CA GLU A 163 -2.37 3.50 -4.83
C GLU A 163 -1.00 2.98 -5.32
N SER A 164 -0.84 1.65 -5.43
CA SER A 164 0.35 1.07 -6.05
C SER A 164 0.29 1.23 -7.57
N CYS A 165 1.13 2.14 -8.07
CA CYS A 165 1.40 2.34 -9.50
C CYS A 165 0.21 2.75 -10.35
N LYS A 166 -0.57 3.67 -9.78
CA LYS A 166 -1.67 4.39 -10.45
C LYS A 166 -1.23 4.94 -11.80
N GLY A 167 -1.87 4.47 -12.87
CA GLY A 167 -1.61 4.92 -14.24
C GLY A 167 -0.67 4.06 -15.09
N SER A 168 -0.12 2.94 -14.60
CA SER A 168 0.86 2.12 -15.34
C SER A 168 0.32 1.15 -16.41
N GLY A 169 -0.96 1.26 -16.81
CA GLY A 169 -1.53 0.52 -17.95
C GLY A 169 -2.66 -0.45 -17.62
N LYS A 170 -3.26 -1.05 -18.67
CA LYS A 170 -4.54 -1.80 -18.72
C LYS A 170 -4.61 -3.11 -17.92
N SER A 171 -3.74 -3.32 -16.95
CA SER A 171 -3.84 -4.48 -16.06
C SER A 171 -4.88 -4.12 -15.00
N ALA A 172 -6.15 -4.41 -15.27
CA ALA A 172 -7.09 -4.58 -14.17
C ALA A 172 -6.45 -5.61 -13.23
N PRO A 173 -6.35 -5.34 -11.93
CA PRO A 173 -5.77 -6.32 -11.05
C PRO A 173 -6.60 -7.61 -11.21
N GLU A 174 -5.96 -8.74 -11.51
CA GLU A 174 -6.51 -10.07 -11.16
C GLU A 174 -6.58 -10.22 -9.63
N SER A 175 -6.88 -9.13 -8.93
CA SER A 175 -7.04 -9.17 -7.50
C SER A 175 -8.38 -9.80 -7.25
N GLY A 176 -8.33 -10.95 -6.59
CA GLY A 176 -9.46 -11.44 -5.82
C GLY A 176 -10.03 -10.32 -4.94
N THR A 177 -11.26 -10.53 -4.49
CA THR A 177 -11.91 -9.71 -3.47
C THR A 177 -10.93 -9.41 -2.33
N PHE A 178 -10.57 -8.13 -2.18
CA PHE A 178 -9.74 -7.68 -1.07
C PHE A 178 -10.53 -7.88 0.23
N HIS A 179 -10.06 -8.79 1.08
CA HIS A 179 -10.59 -8.93 2.42
C HIS A 179 -9.88 -7.90 3.31
N THR A 180 -10.55 -6.78 3.59
CA THR A 180 -10.05 -5.81 4.55
C THR A 180 -10.20 -6.40 5.96
N GLY A 181 -9.09 -6.67 6.63
CA GLY A 181 -9.11 -7.00 8.05
C GLY A 181 -9.66 -5.83 8.87
N THR A 182 -10.43 -6.12 9.92
CA THR A 182 -10.82 -5.09 10.90
C THR A 182 -9.59 -4.72 11.73
N ARG A 183 -9.35 -3.41 11.89
CA ARG A 183 -8.31 -2.90 12.80
C ARG A 183 -8.54 -3.48 14.19
N SER A 184 -7.58 -4.24 14.71
CA SER A 184 -7.65 -4.74 16.08
C SER A 184 -7.57 -3.55 17.04
N THR A 185 -8.49 -3.50 18.01
CA THR A 185 -8.36 -2.59 19.15
C THR A 185 -7.14 -3.03 19.95
N PRO A 186 -6.16 -2.14 20.25
CA PRO A 186 -5.06 -2.49 21.12
C PRO A 186 -5.60 -3.04 22.44
N THR A 187 -5.13 -4.20 22.87
CA THR A 187 -5.44 -4.69 24.22
C THR A 187 -4.94 -3.65 25.23
N PRO A 188 -5.80 -3.17 26.16
CA PRO A 188 -5.37 -2.28 27.22
C PRO A 188 -4.19 -2.92 27.97
N TYR A 189 -3.16 -2.12 28.24
CA TYR A 189 -2.09 -2.56 29.12
C TYR A 189 -2.68 -2.86 30.50
N VAL A 190 -2.51 -4.10 30.98
CA VAL A 190 -2.85 -4.48 32.35
C VAL A 190 -1.55 -4.51 33.13
N GLU A 191 -1.44 -3.63 34.12
CA GLU A 191 -0.28 -3.58 35.00
C GLU A 191 -0.20 -4.90 35.82
N PRO A 192 0.99 -5.51 35.98
CA PRO A 192 1.13 -6.75 36.73
C PRO A 192 0.63 -6.58 38.17
N THR A 193 -0.20 -7.52 38.65
CA THR A 193 -0.62 -7.54 40.05
C THR A 193 0.60 -7.72 40.94
N ALA A 194 0.82 -6.79 41.88
CA ALA A 194 1.90 -6.87 42.83
C ALA A 194 1.85 -8.20 43.61
N THR A 195 2.99 -8.89 43.70
CA THR A 195 3.12 -10.12 44.47
C THR A 195 2.85 -9.83 45.95
N PRO A 196 1.99 -10.60 46.64
CA PRO A 196 1.72 -10.38 48.05
C PRO A 196 3.02 -10.57 48.86
N LEU A 197 3.29 -9.62 49.77
CA LEU A 197 4.37 -9.77 50.73
C LEU A 197 4.09 -10.98 51.64
N PRO A 198 5.12 -11.78 51.97
CA PRO A 198 4.96 -12.88 52.91
C PRO A 198 4.51 -12.35 54.27
N THR A 199 3.52 -13.01 54.85
CA THR A 199 3.05 -12.76 56.22
C THR A 199 4.02 -13.39 57.21
N ASP A 200 4.50 -12.60 58.18
CA ASP A 200 5.30 -13.07 59.33
C ASP A 200 4.52 -14.02 60.25
#